data_AF-A0A926YBU8-F1
#
_entry.id   AF-A0A926YBU8-F1
#
_cell.length_a   1.000
_cell.length_b   1.000
_cell.length_c   1.000
_cell.angle_alpha   90.00
_cell.angle_beta   90.00
_cell.angle_gamma   90.00
#
_symmetry.space_group_name_H-M   'P 1'
#
loop_
_entity.id
_entity.type
_entity.pdbx_description
1 polymer ?
#
loop_
_entity_poly.entity_id
_entity_poly.type
_entity_poly.pdbx_seq_one_letter_code
_entity_poly.pdbx_strand_id
1 'polypeptide(L)'
;MLKTKQILGMVSLTSLLLFGLQSYTTAQWQDEEGVPAGLIEQAISENASSEVEPDKTTIQTVREAGQQVPLYLIEFKSANLCGATGCLHVGYIPAGQNYQRVLGVYLTESNITVSNRVQNGLPCLNFPVPPDAVATWCYDGSKYALSR
;
A
#
# COMPACT_ATOMS: atom_id res chain seq x y z
N MET A 1 -62.05 -11.37 41.62
CA MET A 1 -61.76 -10.12 42.34
C MET A 1 -60.29 -9.78 42.18
N LEU A 2 -60.00 -8.62 41.60
CA LEU A 2 -58.68 -8.00 41.45
C LEU A 2 -57.98 -7.82 42.81
N LYS A 3 -56.63 -7.93 42.82
CA LYS A 3 -55.78 -6.98 43.54
C LYS A 3 -54.34 -6.99 43.00
N THR A 4 -54.07 -6.00 42.18
CA THR A 4 -52.78 -5.49 41.73
C THR A 4 -51.92 -5.03 42.92
N LYS A 5 -50.62 -5.36 42.94
CA LYS A 5 -49.60 -4.58 43.66
C LYS A 5 -48.29 -4.56 42.86
N GLN A 6 -47.88 -3.35 42.50
CA GLN A 6 -46.59 -3.00 41.91
C GLN A 6 -45.54 -2.81 43.01
N ILE A 7 -44.29 -3.24 42.76
CA ILE A 7 -43.04 -2.73 43.36
C ILE A 7 -41.97 -2.90 42.28
N LEU A 8 -41.62 -1.84 41.53
CA LEU A 8 -40.58 -0.84 41.81
C LEU A 8 -39.14 -1.38 41.62
N GLY A 9 -38.54 -1.01 40.49
CA GLY A 9 -37.18 -0.48 40.46
C GLY A 9 -36.01 -1.45 40.30
N MET A 10 -35.55 -1.60 39.05
CA MET A 10 -34.10 -1.53 38.78
C MET A 10 -33.89 -0.99 37.36
N VAL A 11 -33.50 0.27 37.30
CA VAL A 11 -33.02 0.93 36.09
C VAL A 11 -31.65 0.32 35.78
N SER A 12 -31.60 -0.62 34.85
CA SER A 12 -30.34 -1.10 34.28
C SER A 12 -29.92 -0.12 33.20
N LEU A 13 -29.03 0.81 33.54
CA LEU A 13 -28.32 1.66 32.59
C LEU A 13 -27.29 0.78 31.86
N THR A 14 -27.73 -0.04 30.90
CA THR A 14 -26.82 -0.64 29.94
C THR A 14 -26.35 0.47 29.00
N SER A 15 -25.25 1.12 29.37
CA SER A 15 -24.41 1.86 28.43
C SER A 15 -23.93 0.90 27.35
N LEU A 16 -24.69 0.77 26.27
CA LEU A 16 -24.15 0.28 25.01
C LEU A 16 -23.10 1.29 24.57
N LEU A 17 -21.84 0.96 24.81
CA LEU A 17 -20.73 1.50 24.06
C LEU A 17 -21.02 1.23 22.58
N LEU A 18 -21.47 2.27 21.88
CA LEU A 18 -21.42 2.37 20.44
C LEU A 18 -19.94 2.32 20.06
N PHE A 19 -19.41 1.10 19.92
CA PHE A 19 -18.23 0.90 19.09
C PHE A 19 -18.67 1.29 17.69
N GLY A 20 -18.30 2.51 17.28
CA GLY A 20 -18.37 2.90 15.90
C GLY A 20 -17.56 1.89 15.10
N LEU A 21 -18.25 0.98 14.43
CA LEU A 21 -17.70 0.30 13.28
C LEU A 21 -17.40 1.42 12.29
N GLN A 22 -16.14 1.86 12.24
CA GLN A 22 -15.65 2.60 11.10
C GLN A 22 -15.83 1.67 9.91
N SER A 23 -16.87 1.94 9.11
CA SER A 23 -17.00 1.36 7.80
C SER A 23 -15.82 1.87 6.99
N TYR A 24 -14.77 1.07 6.91
CA TYR A 24 -13.74 1.25 5.91
C TYR A 24 -14.42 0.98 4.57
N THR A 25 -14.69 2.06 3.84
CA THR A 25 -15.13 1.97 2.46
C THR A 25 -14.05 1.19 1.73
N THR A 26 -14.37 0.00 1.27
CA THR A 26 -13.46 -0.79 0.43
C THR A 26 -13.18 0.05 -0.81
N ALA A 27 -11.96 0.57 -0.85
CA ALA A 27 -11.33 1.16 -2.00
C ALA A 27 -11.74 0.42 -3.27
N GLN A 28 -12.35 1.13 -4.23
CA GLN A 28 -12.64 0.60 -5.55
C GLN A 28 -11.30 0.45 -6.27
N TRP A 29 -10.68 -0.72 -6.10
CA TRP A 29 -9.43 -1.10 -6.74
C TRP A 29 -9.64 -1.08 -8.26
N GLN A 30 -8.77 -0.40 -8.98
CA GLN A 30 -8.68 -0.60 -10.42
C GLN A 30 -8.11 -2.00 -10.63
N ASP A 31 -8.92 -2.88 -11.19
CA ASP A 31 -8.55 -4.24 -11.58
C ASP A 31 -7.45 -4.19 -12.65
N GLU A 32 -6.20 -3.98 -12.25
CA GLU A 32 -5.07 -4.50 -13.02
C GLU A 32 -5.04 -6.01 -12.78
N GLU A 33 -5.27 -6.78 -13.83
CA GLU A 33 -5.34 -8.24 -13.81
C GLU A 33 -4.10 -8.82 -13.10
N GLY A 34 -4.31 -9.47 -11.95
CA GLY A 34 -3.25 -10.14 -11.19
C GLY A 34 -2.64 -9.39 -10.00
N VAL A 35 -3.20 -8.24 -9.59
CA VAL A 35 -2.88 -7.61 -8.29
C VAL A 35 -3.68 -8.29 -7.16
N PRO A 36 -3.01 -8.82 -6.12
CA PRO A 36 -3.73 -9.45 -5.01
C PRO A 36 -4.42 -8.42 -4.10
N ALA A 37 -5.70 -8.65 -3.75
CA ALA A 37 -6.47 -7.72 -2.92
C ALA A 37 -5.80 -7.38 -1.57
N GLY A 38 -5.22 -8.38 -0.89
CA GLY A 38 -4.57 -8.18 0.41
C GLY A 38 -3.28 -7.34 0.36
N LEU A 39 -2.65 -7.21 -0.81
CA LEU A 39 -1.45 -6.37 -0.95
C LEU A 39 -1.77 -4.92 -0.67
N ILE A 40 -2.91 -4.45 -1.16
CA ILE A 40 -3.14 -3.01 -1.17
C ILE A 40 -3.67 -2.53 0.18
N GLU A 41 -4.47 -3.35 0.85
CA GLU A 41 -4.80 -3.16 2.27
C GLU A 41 -3.54 -3.10 3.14
N GLN A 42 -2.59 -4.01 2.91
CA GLN A 42 -1.30 -4.00 3.60
C GLN A 42 -0.53 -2.70 3.29
N ALA A 43 -0.42 -2.32 2.01
CA ALA A 43 0.31 -1.14 1.58
C ALA A 43 -0.26 0.16 2.16
N ILE A 44 -1.60 0.29 2.23
CA ILE A 44 -2.24 1.41 2.90
C ILE A 44 -1.90 1.40 4.40
N SER A 45 -2.06 0.25 5.08
CA SER A 45 -1.83 0.17 6.53
C SER A 45 -0.38 0.51 6.93
N GLU A 46 0.59 0.18 6.09
CA GLU A 46 2.01 0.41 6.36
C GLU A 46 2.48 1.83 6.06
N ASN A 47 1.80 2.55 5.16
CA ASN A 47 2.30 3.83 4.64
C ASN A 47 1.39 5.02 4.95
N ALA A 48 0.14 4.81 5.36
CA ALA A 48 -0.81 5.87 5.64
C ALA A 48 -1.31 5.83 7.08
N SER A 49 -1.24 6.98 7.77
CA SER A 49 -1.83 7.16 9.10
C SER A 49 -3.28 7.65 9.06
N SER A 50 -3.81 7.90 7.85
CA SER A 50 -5.15 8.42 7.58
C SER A 50 -5.70 7.78 6.32
N GLU A 51 -6.97 8.03 6.04
CA GLU A 51 -7.63 7.56 4.82
C GLU A 51 -6.81 7.94 3.58
N VAL A 52 -6.55 6.95 2.72
CA VAL A 52 -5.90 7.13 1.41
C VAL A 52 -7.01 7.24 0.39
N GLU A 53 -6.86 8.19 -0.55
CA GLU A 53 -7.77 8.35 -1.67
C GLU A 53 -7.49 7.22 -2.68
N PRO A 54 -8.34 6.19 -2.80
CA PRO A 54 -8.02 4.99 -3.56
C PRO A 54 -7.88 5.26 -5.06
N ASP A 55 -8.68 6.19 -5.58
CA ASP A 55 -8.64 6.71 -6.94
C ASP A 55 -7.34 7.45 -7.26
N LYS A 56 -6.56 7.80 -6.23
CA LYS A 56 -5.22 8.40 -6.35
C LYS A 56 -4.10 7.41 -6.08
N THR A 57 -4.39 6.11 -5.98
CA THR A 57 -3.38 5.07 -5.84
C THR A 57 -3.28 4.29 -7.14
N THR A 58 -2.07 4.24 -7.72
CA THR A 58 -1.78 3.46 -8.93
C THR A 58 -0.90 2.28 -8.57
N ILE A 59 -1.15 1.13 -9.20
CA ILE A 59 -0.38 -0.09 -8.99
C ILE A 59 0.06 -0.59 -10.34
N GLN A 60 1.30 -1.08 -10.41
CA GLN A 60 1.87 -1.75 -11.57
C GLN A 60 2.43 -3.09 -11.13
N THR A 61 2.01 -4.17 -11.80
CA THR A 61 2.65 -5.48 -11.65
C THR A 61 3.78 -5.65 -12.65
N VAL A 62 5.02 -5.73 -12.16
CA VAL A 62 6.22 -5.92 -12.97
C VAL A 62 6.60 -7.39 -13.03
N ARG A 63 6.73 -7.89 -14.27
CA ARG A 63 7.22 -9.24 -14.60
C ARG A 63 8.20 -9.16 -15.76
N GLU A 64 9.45 -9.55 -15.52
CA GLU A 64 10.53 -9.59 -16.50
C GLU A 64 11.10 -11.00 -16.67
N ALA A 65 11.75 -11.25 -17.82
CA ALA A 65 12.43 -12.52 -18.05
C ALA A 65 13.54 -12.75 -17.01
N GLY A 66 13.52 -13.92 -16.36
CA GLY A 66 14.48 -14.28 -15.29
C GLY A 66 14.11 -13.79 -13.89
N GLN A 67 13.02 -13.03 -13.73
CA GLN A 67 12.47 -12.67 -12.43
C GLN A 67 11.85 -13.90 -11.73
N GLN A 68 12.06 -14.02 -10.41
CA GLN A 68 11.61 -15.17 -9.62
C GLN A 68 10.20 -15.01 -9.06
N VAL A 69 9.84 -13.78 -8.67
CA VAL A 69 8.51 -13.42 -8.11
C VAL A 69 8.09 -12.07 -8.65
N PRO A 70 6.78 -11.78 -8.84
CA PRO A 70 6.35 -10.46 -9.30
C PRO A 70 6.78 -9.36 -8.34
N LEU A 71 7.04 -8.18 -8.90
CA LEU A 71 7.27 -6.95 -8.15
C LEU A 71 6.03 -6.08 -8.34
N TYR A 72 5.44 -5.64 -7.25
CA TYR A 72 4.31 -4.72 -7.27
C TYR A 72 4.81 -3.33 -6.93
N LEU A 73 4.73 -2.39 -7.87
CA LEU A 73 5.02 -0.98 -7.64
C LEU A 73 3.71 -0.27 -7.35
N ILE A 74 3.66 0.49 -6.26
CA ILE A 74 2.48 1.24 -5.83
C ILE A 74 2.90 2.69 -5.69
N GLU A 75 2.12 3.56 -6.30
CA GLU A 75 2.28 5.01 -6.21
C GLU A 75 1.06 5.60 -5.50
N PHE A 76 1.33 6.41 -4.49
CA PHE A 76 0.30 7.11 -3.73
C PHE A 76 0.29 8.60 -4.09
N LYS A 77 -0.71 9.03 -4.86
CA LYS A 77 -0.91 10.45 -5.26
C LYS A 77 -1.83 11.22 -4.31
N SER A 78 -2.20 10.63 -3.17
CA SER A 78 -3.00 11.31 -2.15
C SER A 78 -2.19 12.42 -1.49
N ALA A 79 -2.84 13.55 -1.16
CA ALA A 79 -2.13 14.75 -0.69
C ALA A 79 -1.35 14.55 0.63
N ASN A 80 -1.78 13.59 1.46
CA ASN A 80 -1.10 13.21 2.70
C ASN A 80 0.16 12.35 2.49
N LEU A 81 0.33 11.75 1.32
CA LEU A 81 1.48 10.92 0.95
C LEU A 81 2.37 11.59 -0.11
N CYS A 82 2.08 12.85 -0.42
CA CYS A 82 2.86 13.72 -1.27
C CYS A 82 3.36 14.94 -0.50
N GLY A 83 4.55 15.42 -0.87
CA GLY A 83 5.14 16.63 -0.29
C GLY A 83 5.99 17.38 -1.31
N ALA A 84 6.82 18.31 -0.82
CA ALA A 84 7.70 19.10 -1.68
C ALA A 84 8.69 18.25 -2.51
N THR A 85 8.99 17.02 -2.05
CA THR A 85 9.88 16.06 -2.72
C THR A 85 9.13 15.06 -3.60
N GLY A 86 7.83 15.29 -3.84
CA GLY A 86 6.98 14.41 -4.64
C GLY A 86 6.15 13.43 -3.82
N CYS A 87 5.63 12.41 -4.48
CA CYS A 87 4.71 11.42 -3.94
C CYS A 87 5.41 10.12 -3.57
N LEU A 88 4.89 9.44 -2.55
CA LEU A 88 5.42 8.16 -2.10
C LEU A 88 5.21 7.07 -3.16
N HIS A 89 6.31 6.41 -3.52
CA HIS A 89 6.33 5.19 -4.32
C HIS A 89 6.92 4.07 -3.47
N VAL A 90 6.25 2.93 -3.46
CA VAL A 90 6.67 1.72 -2.73
C VAL A 90 6.67 0.52 -3.64
N GLY A 91 7.49 -0.47 -3.29
CA GLY A 91 7.57 -1.72 -4.03
C GLY A 91 7.45 -2.90 -3.08
N TYR A 92 6.67 -3.89 -3.48
CA TYR A 92 6.38 -5.09 -2.70
C TYR A 92 6.68 -6.37 -3.48
N ILE A 93 7.08 -7.42 -2.77
CA ILE A 93 7.18 -8.78 -3.29
C ILE A 93 6.38 -9.75 -2.42
N PRO A 94 5.91 -10.89 -2.96
CA PRO A 94 5.31 -11.94 -2.15
C PRO A 94 6.28 -12.48 -1.08
N ALA A 95 5.78 -12.65 0.14
CA ALA A 95 6.51 -13.19 1.29
C ALA A 95 5.59 -14.11 2.12
N GLY A 96 5.44 -15.36 1.69
CA GLY A 96 4.52 -16.32 2.32
C GLY A 96 3.06 -15.91 2.10
N GLN A 97 2.34 -15.61 3.18
CA GLN A 97 0.95 -15.15 3.12
C GLN A 97 0.81 -13.63 3.05
N ASN A 98 1.91 -12.88 3.20
CA ASN A 98 1.94 -11.41 3.18
C ASN A 98 2.85 -10.91 2.06
N TYR A 99 3.09 -9.60 2.06
CA TYR A 99 4.03 -8.94 1.16
C TYR A 99 5.18 -8.34 1.96
N GLN A 100 6.36 -8.28 1.35
CA GLN A 100 7.51 -7.59 1.91
C GLN A 100 7.76 -6.30 1.12
N ARG A 101 7.81 -5.16 1.82
CA ARG A 101 8.23 -3.89 1.24
C ARG A 101 9.73 -3.93 0.94
N VAL A 102 10.08 -3.75 -0.33
CA VAL A 102 11.46 -3.76 -0.84
C VAL A 102 11.89 -2.44 -1.46
N LEU A 103 10.96 -1.51 -1.70
CA LEU A 103 11.24 -0.15 -2.19
C LEU A 103 10.40 0.86 -1.42
N GLY A 104 10.97 2.04 -1.21
CA GLY A 104 10.31 3.19 -0.61
C GLY A 104 11.04 4.48 -0.95
N VAL A 105 10.47 5.28 -1.85
CA VAL A 105 11.07 6.51 -2.37
C VAL A 105 10.02 7.58 -2.60
N TYR A 106 10.42 8.86 -2.56
CA TYR A 106 9.55 9.98 -2.95
C TYR A 106 10.02 10.50 -4.30
N LEU A 107 9.11 10.63 -5.26
CA LEU A 107 9.40 11.07 -6.62
C LEU A 107 8.39 12.13 -7.05
N THR A 108 8.87 13.20 -7.69
CA THR A 108 8.03 14.27 -8.25
C THR A 108 7.27 13.83 -9.50
N GLU A 109 7.78 12.82 -10.20
CA GLU A 109 7.16 12.22 -11.39
C GLU A 109 7.28 10.69 -11.35
N SER A 110 6.23 10.02 -11.82
CA SER A 110 6.05 8.57 -11.80
C SER A 110 6.73 7.88 -12.99
N ASN A 111 8.00 8.21 -13.25
CA ASN A 111 8.71 7.69 -14.43
C ASN A 111 9.71 6.58 -14.05
N ILE A 112 9.38 5.76 -13.05
CA ILE A 112 10.18 4.56 -12.75
C ILE A 112 10.11 3.64 -13.98
N THR A 113 11.26 3.36 -14.58
CA THR A 113 11.35 2.42 -15.70
C THR A 113 11.98 1.11 -15.24
N VAL A 114 11.53 0.01 -15.82
CA VAL A 114 12.04 -1.34 -15.49
C VAL A 114 13.18 -1.65 -16.45
N SER A 115 14.34 -2.04 -15.89
CA SER A 115 15.48 -2.52 -16.68
C SER A 115 15.30 -4.00 -17.02
N ASN A 116 15.82 -4.41 -18.18
CA ASN A 116 15.95 -5.82 -18.55
C ASN A 116 17.02 -6.59 -17.74
N ARG A 117 17.79 -5.90 -16.89
CA ARG A 117 18.76 -6.52 -15.98
C ARG A 117 18.05 -7.04 -14.74
N VAL A 118 18.11 -8.34 -14.49
CA VAL A 118 17.63 -8.97 -13.25
C VAL A 118 18.80 -9.22 -12.30
N GLN A 119 18.64 -8.83 -11.04
CA GLN A 119 19.61 -9.09 -9.96
C GLN A 119 18.88 -9.61 -8.73
N ASN A 120 19.40 -10.68 -8.13
CA ASN A 120 18.79 -11.35 -6.97
C ASN A 120 17.31 -11.70 -7.17
N GLY A 121 16.94 -12.08 -8.40
CA GLY A 121 15.59 -12.53 -8.74
C GLY A 121 14.58 -11.43 -9.01
N LEU A 122 14.95 -10.15 -9.00
CA LEU A 122 14.09 -9.01 -9.37
C LEU A 122 14.76 -8.10 -10.42
N PRO A 123 13.98 -7.44 -11.30
CA PRO A 123 14.53 -6.50 -12.26
C PRO A 123 15.10 -5.26 -11.57
N CYS A 124 16.17 -4.68 -12.11
CA CYS A 124 16.64 -3.38 -11.67
C CYS A 124 15.65 -2.29 -12.11
N LEU A 125 15.55 -1.23 -11.32
CA LEU A 125 14.68 -0.08 -11.55
C LEU A 125 15.52 1.15 -11.88
N ASN A 126 15.06 1.92 -12.84
CA ASN A 126 15.69 3.14 -13.30
C ASN A 126 14.85 4.33 -12.85
N PHE A 127 15.46 5.22 -12.08
CA PHE A 127 14.84 6.43 -11.56
C PHE A 127 15.39 7.64 -12.30
N PRO A 128 14.53 8.55 -12.80
CA PRO A 128 14.99 9.82 -13.32
C PRO A 128 15.60 10.65 -12.18
N VAL A 129 16.73 11.27 -12.44
CA VAL A 129 17.40 12.19 -11.51
C VAL A 129 17.73 13.47 -12.27
N PRO A 130 17.30 14.66 -11.81
CA PRO A 130 17.65 15.91 -12.47
C PRO A 130 19.17 16.11 -12.59
N PRO A 131 19.68 16.76 -13.66
CA PRO A 131 18.91 17.36 -14.75
C PRO A 131 18.41 16.38 -15.82
N ASP A 132 19.15 15.32 -16.15
CA ASP A 132 18.75 14.30 -17.16
C ASP A 132 19.48 12.96 -16.90
N ALA A 133 19.81 12.68 -15.64
CA ALA A 133 20.50 11.46 -15.26
C ALA A 133 19.49 10.34 -14.95
N VAL A 134 19.95 9.11 -15.01
CA VAL A 134 19.20 7.93 -14.55
C VAL A 134 20.01 7.24 -13.47
N ALA A 135 19.39 7.03 -12.30
CA ALA A 135 19.95 6.19 -11.26
C ALA A 135 19.35 4.79 -11.37
N THR A 136 20.20 3.78 -11.55
CA THR A 136 19.77 2.38 -11.55
C THR A 136 19.90 1.80 -10.15
N TRP A 137 18.79 1.32 -9.59
CA TRP A 137 18.77 0.60 -8.33
C TRP A 137 18.44 -0.85 -8.59
N CYS A 138 19.14 -1.76 -7.94
CA CYS A 138 18.90 -3.19 -8.06
C CYS A 138 18.55 -3.77 -6.69
N TYR A 139 17.79 -4.86 -6.69
CA TYR A 139 17.50 -5.60 -5.47
C TYR A 139 18.78 -6.25 -4.93
N ASP A 140 19.11 -6.00 -3.66
CA ASP A 140 20.30 -6.55 -3.01
C ASP A 140 20.04 -7.87 -2.26
N GLY A 141 18.81 -8.41 -2.35
CA GLY A 141 18.34 -9.55 -1.57
C GLY A 141 17.45 -9.14 -0.38
N SER A 142 17.40 -7.85 -0.05
CA SER A 142 16.55 -7.29 1.01
C SER A 142 15.73 -6.07 0.57
N LYS A 143 16.32 -5.17 -0.22
CA LYS A 143 15.69 -3.95 -0.72
C LYS A 143 16.34 -3.47 -2.01
N TYR A 144 15.71 -2.50 -2.68
CA TYR A 144 16.34 -1.77 -3.76
C TYR A 144 17.34 -0.75 -3.23
N ALA A 145 18.53 -0.76 -3.81
CA ALA A 145 19.60 0.19 -3.51
C ALA A 145 20.36 0.56 -4.79
N LEU A 146 21.04 1.71 -4.77
CA LEU A 146 21.85 2.17 -5.88
C LEU A 146 22.85 1.09 -6.31
N SER A 147 22.78 0.67 -7.57
CA SER A 147 23.74 -0.25 -8.18
C SER A 147 25.02 0.52 -8.47
N ARG A 148 26.15 0.08 -7.90
CA ARG A 148 27.48 0.61 -8.21
C ARG A 148 28.11 -0.17 -9.35
#